data_AF-A0A7W1UIJ4-F1
#
_entry.id   AF-A0A7W1UIJ4-F1
#
_cell.length_a   1.000
_cell.length_b   1.000
_cell.length_c   1.000
_cell.angle_alpha   90.00
_cell.angle_beta   90.00
_cell.angle_gamma   90.00
#
_symmetry.space_group_name_H-M   'P 1'
#
loop_
_entity.id
_entity.type
_entity.pdbx_description
1 polymer ?
#
loop_
_entity_poly.entity_id
_entity_poly.type
_entity_poly.pdbx_seq_one_letter_code
_entity_poly.pdbx_strand_id
1 'polypeptide(L)' 'MLYHLFAPLGQEFILFNLFRFQTFRAAGAVVTAFLVAFYLGPPVIRRLRLLKAGQVVRTDGPQTHLGKSGTPTMG' A
#
# COMPACT_ATOMS: atom_id res chain seq x y z
N MET A 1 13.55 6.55 1.06
CA MET A 1 13.01 7.84 1.54
C MET A 1 13.48 8.17 2.95
N LEU A 2 13.06 7.44 3.99
CA LEU A 2 13.43 7.74 5.39
C LEU A 2 14.95 7.76 5.68
N TYR A 3 15.74 6.92 4.99
CA TYR A 3 17.21 6.94 5.11
C TYR A 3 17.83 8.31 4.84
N HIS A 4 17.41 9.01 3.77
CA HIS A 4 18.00 10.30 3.39
C HIS A 4 17.64 11.42 4.39
N LEU A 5 16.52 11.27 5.09
CA LEU A 5 16.06 12.25 6.07
C LEU A 5 16.75 12.05 7.42
N PHE A 6 16.95 10.81 7.87
CA PHE A 6 17.38 10.52 9.24
C PHE A 6 18.85 10.07 9.36
N ALA A 7 19.45 9.49 8.33
CA ALA A 7 20.85 9.05 8.41
C ALA A 7 21.89 10.16 8.65
N PRO A 8 21.70 11.42 8.16
CA PRO A 8 22.62 12.52 8.46
C PRO A 8 22.63 12.90 9.95
N LEU A 9 21.47 12.86 10.62
CA LEU A 9 21.37 13.15 12.06
C LEU A 9 22.05 12.10 12.93
N GLY A 10 22.47 10.97 12.36
CA GLY A 10 23.26 9.94 13.03
C GLY A 10 24.64 10.41 13.50
N GLN A 11 25.13 11.55 12.98
CA GLN A 11 26.37 12.15 13.50
C GLN A 11 26.17 12.87 14.84
N GLU A 12 24.97 13.40 15.10
CA GLU A 12 24.64 14.11 16.34
C GLU A 12 23.97 13.20 17.38
N PHE A 13 23.13 12.26 16.93
CA PHE A 13 22.44 11.31 17.82
C PHE A 13 22.64 9.87 17.38
N ILE A 14 23.20 9.05 18.28
CA ILE A 14 23.55 7.65 18.01
C ILE A 14 22.35 6.79 17.59
N LEU A 15 21.13 7.16 18.01
CA LEU A 15 19.90 6.45 17.68
C LEU A 15 19.63 6.44 16.17
N PHE A 16 19.93 7.53 15.46
CA PHE A 16 19.67 7.59 14.01
C PHE A 16 20.63 6.74 13.17
N ASN A 17 21.69 6.19 13.80
CA ASN A 17 22.58 5.24 13.14
C ASN A 17 21.85 3.93 12.77
N LEU A 18 20.71 3.63 13.44
CA LEU A 18 19.81 2.52 13.09
C LEU A 18 19.34 2.57 11.64
N PHE A 19 19.13 3.76 11.08
CA PHE A 19 18.70 3.94 9.70
C PHE A 19 19.76 3.53 8.68
N ARG A 20 21.03 3.33 9.07
CA ARG A 20 22.07 2.82 8.17
C ARG A 20 21.95 1.30 7.93
N PHE A 21 21.35 0.55 8.85
CA PHE A 21 21.17 -0.89 8.69
C PHE A 21 20.08 -1.20 7.65
N GLN A 22 20.39 -2.11 6.73
CA GLN A 22 19.48 -2.49 5.66
C GLN A 22 18.21 -3.18 6.17
N THR A 23 18.33 -3.99 7.22
CA THR A 23 17.21 -4.69 7.86
C THR A 23 16.19 -3.71 8.45
N PHE A 24 16.68 -2.69 9.16
CA PHE A 24 15.83 -1.64 9.73
C PHE A 24 15.12 -0.83 8.63
N ARG A 25 15.84 -0.49 7.55
CA ARG A 25 15.25 0.19 6.38
C ARG A 25 14.16 -0.66 5.70
N ALA A 26 14.39 -1.95 5.54
CA ALA A 26 13.43 -2.86 4.94
C ALA A 26 12.17 -2.99 5.80
N ALA A 27 12.33 -3.20 7.11
CA ALA A 27 11.21 -3.26 8.05
C ALA A 27 10.41 -1.95 8.06
N GLY A 28 11.10 -0.81 8.12
CA GLY A 28 10.48 0.52 8.04
C GLY A 28 9.72 0.74 6.73
N ALA A 29 10.25 0.26 5.59
CA ALA A 29 9.56 0.34 4.31
C ALA A 29 8.26 -0.48 4.30
N VAL A 30 8.28 -1.69 4.86
CA VAL A 30 7.07 -2.54 4.96
C VAL A 30 6.01 -1.88 5.84
N VAL A 31 6.39 -1.40 7.03
CA VAL A 31 5.45 -0.76 7.95
C VAL A 31 4.85 0.51 7.33
N THR A 32 5.70 1.35 6.73
CA THR A 32 5.22 2.58 6.08
C THR A 32 4.32 2.30 4.88
N ALA A 33 4.68 1.33 4.02
CA ALA A 33 3.83 0.93 2.91
C ALA A 33 2.47 0.37 3.38
N PHE A 34 2.47 -0.43 4.44
CA PHE A 34 1.25 -0.96 5.05
C PHE A 34 0.34 0.17 5.56
N LEU A 35 0.89 1.13 6.32
CA LEU A 35 0.13 2.26 6.85
C LEU A 35 -0.45 3.12 5.72
N VAL A 36 0.34 3.38 4.68
CA VAL A 36 -0.10 4.12 3.50
C VAL A 36 -1.23 3.39 2.78
N ALA A 37 -1.08 2.08 2.51
CA ALA A 37 -2.11 1.28 1.87
C ALA A 37 -3.38 1.16 2.72
N PHE A 38 -3.24 1.04 4.04
CA PHE A 38 -4.38 0.97 4.95
C PHE A 38 -5.18 2.28 4.98
N TYR A 39 -4.50 3.43 5.05
CA TYR A 39 -5.16 4.73 5.13
C TYR A 39 -5.68 5.22 3.77
N LEU A 40 -4.91 5.03 2.69
CA LEU A 40 -5.28 5.47 1.34
C LEU A 40 -6.09 4.43 0.55
N GLY A 41 -6.12 3.16 0.99
CA GLY A 41 -6.86 2.09 0.31
C GLY A 41 -8.35 2.41 0.16
N PRO A 42 -9.10 2.71 1.24
CA PRO A 42 -10.53 3.02 1.16
C PRO A 42 -10.88 4.18 0.22
N PRO A 43 -10.22 5.37 0.26
CA PRO A 43 -10.51 6.43 -0.69
C PRO A 43 -10.14 6.06 -2.13
N VAL A 44 -9.04 5.33 -2.36
CA VAL A 44 -8.66 4.86 -3.71
C VAL A 44 -9.71 3.90 -4.26
N ILE A 45 -10.17 2.92 -3.48
CA ILE A 45 -11.24 1.98 -3.89
C ILE A 45 -12.53 2.73 -4.24
N ARG A 46 -12.92 3.75 -3.45
CA ARG A 46 -14.10 4.58 -3.77
C ARG A 46 -13.92 5.32 -5.09
N ARG A 47 -12.73 5.89 -5.35
CA ARG A 47 -12.42 6.57 -6.61
C ARG A 47 -12.46 5.62 -7.80
N LEU A 48 -11.90 4.41 -7.67
CA LEU A 48 -11.94 3.40 -8.73
C LEU A 48 -13.37 2.94 -9.05
N ARG A 49 -14.23 2.80 -8.03
CA ARG A 49 -15.67 2.54 -8.24
C ARG A 49 -16.35 3.66 -9.02
N LEU A 50 -16.05 4.93 -8.70
CA LEU A 50 -16.60 6.10 -9.41
C LEU A 50 -16.17 6.15 -10.88
N LEU A 51 -14.94 5.73 -11.17
CA LEU A 51 -14.41 5.65 -12.53
C LEU A 51 -15.00 4.48 -13.34
N LYS A 52 -15.92 3.70 -12.77
CA LYS A 52 -16.50 2.50 -13.37
C LYS A 52 -15.44 1.52 -13.89
N ALA A 53 -14.28 1.48 -13.24
CA ALA A 53 -13.26 0.47 -13.47
C ALA A 53 -13.71 -0.85 -12.83
N GLY A 54 -14.89 -1.36 -13.19
CA GLY A 54 -15.44 -2.61 -12.70
C GLY A 54 -15.06 -3.77 -13.63
N GLN A 55 -14.90 -4.96 -13.07
CA GLN A 55 -14.61 -6.14 -13.87
C GLN A 55 -15.93 -6.66 -14.48
N VAL A 56 -15.96 -6.90 -15.80
CA VAL A 56 -17.12 -7.54 -16.44
C VAL A 56 -17.15 -8.99 -16.00
N VAL A 57 -18.10 -9.35 -15.15
CA VAL A 57 -18.29 -10.73 -14.67
C VAL A 57 -19.06 -11.51 -15.74
N ARG A 58 -18.45 -12.59 -16.23
CA ARG A 58 -19.04 -13.53 -17.18
C ARG A 58 -20.21 -14.28 -16.52
N THR A 59 -21.33 -14.40 -17.24
CA THR A 59 -22.57 -15.03 -16.76
C THR A 59 -22.57 -16.57 -16.84
N ASP A 60 -21.62 -17.13 -17.58
CA ASP A 60 -21.35 -18.56 -17.79
C ASP A 60 -20.46 -19.20 -16.71
N GLY A 61 -20.03 -18.43 -15.71
CA GLY A 61 -19.20 -18.90 -14.60
C GLY A 61 -19.98 -19.48 -13.40
N PRO A 62 -19.28 -20.00 -12.38
CA PRO A 62 -19.92 -20.48 -11.15
C PRO A 62 -20.73 -19.37 -10.48
N GLN A 63 -21.94 -19.65 -10.00
CA GLN A 63 -22.82 -18.63 -9.40
C GLN A 63 -22.17 -17.88 -8.22
N THR A 64 -21.23 -18.52 -7.52
CA THR A 64 -20.44 -17.91 -6.43
C THR A 64 -19.57 -16.73 -6.89
N HIS A 65 -19.25 -16.62 -8.18
CA HIS A 65 -18.48 -15.52 -8.75
C HIS A 65 -19.32 -14.26 -9.03
N LEU A 66 -20.65 -14.38 -9.13
CA LEU A 66 -21.55 -13.24 -9.35
C LEU A 66 -21.53 -12.24 -8.18
N GLY A 67 -21.26 -12.72 -6.96
CA GLY A 67 -21.10 -11.87 -5.76
C GLY A 67 -19.89 -10.94 -5.81
N LYS A 68 -18.95 -11.13 -6.74
CA LYS A 68 -17.80 -10.24 -6.96
C LYS A 68 -18.11 -9.07 -7.90
N SER A 69 -19.30 -9.03 -8.48
CA SER A 69 -19.77 -7.96 -9.35
C SER A 69 -19.73 -6.60 -8.63
N GLY A 70 -19.11 -5.59 -9.26
CA GLY A 70 -18.93 -4.26 -8.68
C GLY A 70 -17.65 -4.05 -7.88
N THR A 71 -16.79 -5.06 -7.75
CA THR A 71 -15.42 -4.86 -7.24
C THR A 71 -14.60 -4.12 -8.29
N PRO A 72 -13.94 -2.99 -7.95
CA PRO A 72 -13.11 -2.29 -8.91
C PRO A 72 -11.86 -3.12 -9.26
N THR A 73 -11.40 -2.99 -10.51
CA THR A 73 -10.13 -3.47 -11.03
C THR A 73 -9.10 -2.33 -10.99
N MET A 74 -7.81 -2.64 -11.15
CA MET A 74 -6.67 -1.70 -11.08
C MET A 74 -6.24 -1.28 -9.65
N GLY A 75 -6.56 -2.09 -8.65
CA GLY A 75 -5.97 -2.01 -7.31
C GLY A 75 -4.62 -2.73 -7.22
#